data_AF-A0A9X1PIC5-F1
#
_entry.id   AF-A0A9X1PIC5-F1
#
_cell.length_a   1.000
_cell.length_b   1.000
_cell.length_c   1.000
_cell.angle_alpha   90.00
_cell.angle_beta   90.00
_cell.angle_gamma   90.00
#
_symmetry.space_group_name_H-M   'P 1'
#
loop_
_entity.id
_entity.type
_entity.pdbx_description
1 polymer ?
#
loop_
_entity_poly.entity_id
_entity_poly.type
_entity_poly.pdbx_seq_one_letter_code
_entity_poly.pdbx_strand_id
1 'polypeptide(L)'
;MKKSIAIDMDNVIVDIETNWINWYEREFGVKIDKKELLGIPEDDAFPDPVAARSLIYKTGFFRNAPIIDGAQEALLKLQENFDIFIVSAAMEFPNSLPEKYDWLNEHFPFISWKNIVFCGDKRIIDTDYLIDDHLKNLDFCKGTPILFTASHNVNVTKHKRVNNWEEALALLEAEN
;
A
#
# COMPACT_ATOMS: atom_id res chain seq x y z
N MET A 1 26.18 6.66 -3.52
CA MET A 1 24.84 6.58 -4.13
C MET A 1 23.85 6.48 -3.00
N LYS A 2 22.69 7.13 -3.10
CA LYS A 2 21.62 6.96 -2.10
C LYS A 2 21.15 5.51 -2.15
N LYS A 3 20.75 4.94 -1.00
CA LYS A 3 20.04 3.66 -1.00
C LYS A 3 18.65 3.87 -1.60
N SER A 4 18.08 2.84 -2.19
CA SER A 4 16.80 2.85 -2.88
C SER A 4 15.71 2.17 -2.05
N ILE A 5 14.50 2.72 -2.07
CA ILE A 5 13.33 2.17 -1.36
C ILE A 5 12.19 2.01 -2.35
N ALA A 6 11.70 0.78 -2.52
CA ALA A 6 10.41 0.50 -3.13
C ALA A 6 9.31 0.57 -2.07
N ILE A 7 8.24 1.29 -2.37
CA ILE A 7 7.10 1.51 -1.46
C ILE A 7 5.82 1.09 -2.18
N ASP A 8 5.04 0.20 -1.57
CA ASP A 8 3.72 -0.17 -2.07
C ASP A 8 2.70 0.96 -1.97
N MET A 9 1.61 0.85 -2.72
CA MET A 9 0.48 1.77 -2.63
C MET A 9 -0.56 1.34 -1.60
N ASP A 10 -1.26 0.26 -1.90
CA ASP A 10 -2.45 -0.18 -1.18
C ASP A 10 -2.07 -0.65 0.23
N ASN A 11 -2.78 -0.18 1.25
CA ASN A 11 -2.50 -0.37 2.68
C ASN A 11 -1.12 0.13 3.16
N VAL A 12 -0.37 0.89 2.35
CA VAL A 12 0.95 1.46 2.72
C VAL A 12 0.96 2.98 2.63
N ILE A 13 0.59 3.57 1.50
CA ILE A 13 0.34 5.02 1.37
C ILE A 13 -1.13 5.34 1.04
N VAL A 14 -1.89 4.36 0.55
CA VAL A 14 -3.32 4.43 0.25
C VAL A 14 -4.08 3.58 1.28
N ASP A 15 -5.04 4.16 1.99
CA ASP A 15 -5.91 3.41 2.92
C ASP A 15 -7.06 2.74 2.14
N ILE A 16 -6.69 1.76 1.31
CA ILE A 16 -7.63 1.07 0.43
C ILE A 16 -8.67 0.28 1.25
N GLU A 17 -8.30 -0.22 2.43
CA GLU A 17 -9.21 -0.95 3.32
C GLU A 17 -10.34 -0.04 3.83
N THR A 18 -10.04 1.15 4.35
CA THR A 18 -11.09 2.10 4.77
C THR A 18 -11.97 2.50 3.59
N ASN A 19 -11.38 2.71 2.41
CA ASN A 19 -12.14 2.98 1.20
C ASN A 19 -13.09 1.82 0.84
N TRP A 20 -12.61 0.58 0.93
CA TRP A 20 -13.40 -0.60 0.62
C TRP A 20 -14.56 -0.79 1.59
N ILE A 21 -14.34 -0.57 2.89
CA ILE A 21 -15.39 -0.52 3.93
C ILE A 21 -16.45 0.54 3.56
N ASN A 22 -16.03 1.75 3.20
CA ASN A 22 -16.96 2.83 2.84
C ASN A 22 -17.79 2.49 1.59
N TRP A 23 -17.17 1.88 0.57
CA TRP A 23 -17.90 1.41 -0.61
C TRP A 23 -18.89 0.31 -0.26
N TYR A 24 -18.51 -0.62 0.61
CA TYR A 24 -19.38 -1.72 1.04
C TYR A 24 -20.58 -1.21 1.84
N GLU A 25 -20.36 -0.30 2.80
CA GLU A 25 -21.45 0.34 3.56
C GLU A 25 -22.38 1.12 2.63
N ARG A 26 -21.83 1.86 1.66
CA ARG A 26 -22.63 2.65 0.71
C ARG A 26 -23.49 1.77 -0.20
N GLU A 27 -22.94 0.68 -0.72
CA GLU A 27 -23.64 -0.17 -1.69
C GLU A 27 -24.65 -1.11 -1.02
N PHE A 28 -24.32 -1.64 0.16
CA PHE A 28 -25.09 -2.70 0.80
C PHE A 28 -25.76 -2.29 2.11
N GLY A 29 -25.49 -1.10 2.63
CA GLY A 29 -26.04 -0.60 3.90
C GLY A 29 -25.50 -1.33 5.13
N VAL A 30 -24.41 -2.08 4.99
CA VAL A 30 -23.78 -2.85 6.06
C VAL A 30 -22.53 -2.12 6.52
N LYS A 31 -22.57 -1.62 7.75
CA LYS A 31 -21.42 -0.99 8.39
C LYS A 31 -20.49 -2.05 8.96
N ILE A 32 -19.20 -1.93 8.65
CA ILE A 32 -18.14 -2.82 9.11
C ILE A 32 -17.21 -2.00 10.02
N ASP A 33 -16.94 -2.50 11.23
CA ASP A 33 -15.86 -1.94 12.05
C ASP A 33 -14.53 -2.51 11.54
N LYS A 34 -13.57 -1.65 11.21
CA LYS A 34 -12.21 -2.04 10.77
C LYS A 34 -11.56 -3.04 11.75
N LYS A 35 -11.89 -2.96 13.04
CA LYS A 35 -11.40 -3.89 14.07
C LYS A 35 -11.86 -5.33 13.85
N GLU A 36 -12.99 -5.55 13.19
CA GLU A 36 -13.50 -6.89 12.86
C GLU A 36 -12.68 -7.56 11.76
N LEU A 37 -11.90 -6.79 10.99
CA LEU A 37 -11.08 -7.29 9.89
C LEU A 37 -9.69 -7.76 10.34
N LEU A 38 -9.31 -7.48 11.60
CA LEU A 38 -7.99 -7.77 12.12
C LEU A 38 -7.68 -9.27 12.09
N GLY A 39 -6.65 -9.63 11.34
CA GLY A 39 -6.14 -10.98 11.20
C GLY A 39 -6.93 -11.85 10.22
N ILE A 40 -7.90 -11.29 9.51
CA ILE A 40 -8.69 -11.97 8.49
C ILE A 40 -8.06 -11.73 7.11
N PRO A 41 -7.89 -12.76 6.26
CA PRO A 41 -7.47 -12.55 4.88
C PRO A 41 -8.39 -11.57 4.14
N GLU A 42 -7.85 -10.70 3.29
CA GLU A 42 -8.62 -9.67 2.58
C GLU A 42 -9.80 -10.24 1.77
N ASP A 43 -9.58 -11.37 1.09
CA ASP A 43 -10.61 -12.07 0.32
C ASP A 43 -11.74 -12.65 1.18
N ASP A 44 -11.57 -12.73 2.51
CA ASP A 44 -12.57 -13.25 3.46
C ASP A 44 -13.06 -12.18 4.46
N ALA A 45 -12.55 -10.94 4.36
CA ALA A 45 -12.75 -9.90 5.36
C ALA A 45 -14.19 -9.38 5.42
N PHE A 46 -14.95 -9.47 4.31
CA PHE A 46 -16.28 -8.92 4.20
C PHE A 46 -17.38 -9.98 4.38
N PRO A 47 -18.56 -9.63 4.92
CA PRO A 47 -19.66 -10.59 5.09
C PRO A 47 -20.10 -11.29 3.79
N ASP A 48 -20.05 -10.57 2.66
CA ASP A 48 -20.18 -11.13 1.31
C ASP A 48 -18.92 -10.80 0.50
N PRO A 49 -17.94 -11.72 0.47
CA PRO A 49 -16.69 -11.55 -0.27
C PRO A 49 -16.86 -11.30 -1.76
N VAL A 50 -17.85 -11.94 -2.40
CA VAL A 50 -18.08 -11.81 -3.84
C VAL A 50 -18.60 -10.42 -4.14
N ALA A 51 -19.55 -9.95 -3.34
CA ALA A 51 -20.08 -8.59 -3.42
C ALA A 51 -18.97 -7.55 -3.16
N ALA A 52 -18.15 -7.76 -2.11
CA ALA A 52 -17.03 -6.88 -1.81
C ALA A 52 -16.02 -6.81 -2.97
N ARG A 53 -15.60 -7.95 -3.52
CA ARG A 53 -14.65 -8.01 -4.64
C ARG A 53 -15.19 -7.31 -5.89
N SER A 54 -16.51 -7.33 -6.11
CA SER A 54 -17.12 -6.63 -7.24
C SER A 54 -16.94 -5.11 -7.19
N LEU A 55 -16.77 -4.53 -6.00
CA LEU A 55 -16.59 -3.09 -5.81
C LEU A 55 -15.27 -2.57 -6.39
N ILE A 56 -14.23 -3.41 -6.42
CA ILE A 56 -12.90 -3.05 -6.95
C ILE A 56 -12.98 -2.71 -8.45
N TYR A 57 -13.96 -3.26 -9.17
CA TYR A 57 -14.19 -2.98 -10.59
C TYR A 57 -14.92 -1.66 -10.85
N LYS A 58 -15.49 -1.01 -9.82
CA LYS A 58 -16.19 0.26 -9.99
C LYS A 58 -15.20 1.38 -10.27
N THR A 59 -15.55 2.27 -11.20
CA THR A 59 -14.82 3.52 -11.42
C THR A 59 -14.84 4.36 -10.16
N GLY A 60 -13.68 4.90 -9.81
CA GLY A 60 -13.46 5.69 -8.62
C GLY A 60 -13.10 4.87 -7.38
N PHE A 61 -12.99 3.54 -7.48
CA PHE A 61 -12.59 2.72 -6.35
C PHE A 61 -11.18 3.09 -5.87
N PHE A 62 -10.19 3.11 -6.77
CA PHE A 62 -8.82 3.47 -6.41
C PHE A 62 -8.65 4.98 -6.31
N ARG A 63 -9.35 5.74 -7.17
CA ARG A 63 -9.17 7.18 -7.30
C ARG A 63 -9.53 8.00 -6.05
N ASN A 64 -10.46 7.51 -5.24
CA ASN A 64 -11.02 8.24 -4.09
C ASN A 64 -10.55 7.69 -2.74
N ALA A 65 -9.60 6.75 -2.74
CA ALA A 65 -9.11 6.17 -1.51
C ALA A 65 -8.34 7.23 -0.68
N PRO A 66 -8.50 7.25 0.66
CA PRO A 66 -7.78 8.19 1.51
C PRO A 66 -6.28 7.88 1.55
N ILE A 67 -5.49 8.90 1.89
CA ILE A 67 -4.05 8.75 2.18
C ILE A 67 -3.89 8.13 3.56
N ILE A 68 -2.90 7.27 3.75
CA ILE A 68 -2.48 6.81 5.09
C ILE A 68 -1.76 7.94 5.83
N ASP A 69 -2.16 8.18 7.06
CA ASP A 69 -1.61 9.25 7.91
C ASP A 69 -0.08 9.22 7.98
N GLY A 70 0.54 10.40 7.79
CA GLY A 70 1.99 10.59 7.84
C GLY A 70 2.77 10.14 6.59
N ALA A 71 2.12 9.53 5.60
CA ALA A 71 2.79 9.04 4.39
C ALA A 71 3.48 10.16 3.61
N GLN A 72 2.80 11.30 3.40
CA GLN A 72 3.35 12.39 2.61
C GLN A 72 4.59 12.99 3.26
N GLU A 73 4.53 13.29 4.57
CA GLU A 73 5.64 13.86 5.31
C GLU A 73 6.83 12.89 5.38
N ALA A 74 6.58 11.61 5.64
CA ALA A 74 7.64 10.61 5.73
C ALA A 74 8.34 10.40 4.38
N LEU A 75 7.60 10.27 3.28
CA LEU A 75 8.20 10.10 1.95
C LEU A 75 9.02 11.34 1.53
N LEU A 76 8.52 12.55 1.80
CA LEU A 76 9.28 13.79 1.56
C LEU A 76 10.59 13.80 2.35
N LYS A 77 10.56 13.37 3.61
CA LYS A 77 11.75 13.32 4.45
C LYS A 77 12.75 12.27 3.98
N LEU A 78 12.27 11.07 3.64
CA LEU A 78 13.12 9.99 3.14
C LEU A 78 13.80 10.34 1.82
N GLN A 79 13.15 11.10 0.93
CA GLN A 79 13.75 11.55 -0.34
C GLN A 79 15.04 12.37 -0.16
N GLU A 80 15.25 13.00 1.01
CA GLU A 80 16.50 13.73 1.29
C GLU A 80 17.72 12.81 1.17
N ASN A 81 17.59 11.54 1.56
CA ASN A 81 18.71 10.61 1.66
C ASN A 81 18.51 9.27 0.93
N PHE A 82 17.30 8.97 0.44
CA PHE A 82 16.96 7.77 -0.31
C PHE A 82 16.42 8.09 -1.70
N ASP A 83 16.63 7.17 -2.64
CA ASP A 83 15.93 7.16 -3.93
C ASP A 83 14.61 6.39 -3.78
N ILE A 84 13.48 7.11 -3.76
CA ILE A 84 12.15 6.52 -3.54
C ILE A 84 11.52 6.08 -4.87
N PHE A 85 10.94 4.88 -4.88
CA PHE A 85 10.14 4.34 -5.96
C PHE A 85 8.79 3.86 -5.43
N ILE A 86 7.71 4.25 -6.09
CA ILE A 86 6.38 3.67 -5.84
C ILE A 86 6.21 2.45 -6.73
N VAL A 87 5.88 1.31 -6.13
CA VAL A 87 5.76 0.03 -6.81
C VAL A 87 4.42 -0.62 -6.47
N SER A 88 3.49 -0.65 -7.43
CA SER A 88 2.13 -1.18 -7.22
C SER A 88 1.71 -2.13 -8.33
N ALA A 89 0.88 -3.12 -7.98
CA ALA A 89 0.05 -3.78 -8.99
C ALA A 89 -1.00 -2.80 -9.51
N ALA A 90 -1.30 -2.89 -10.81
CA ALA A 90 -2.29 -2.01 -11.45
C ALA A 90 -2.97 -2.62 -12.69
N MET A 91 -2.53 -3.80 -13.13
CA MET A 91 -3.04 -4.46 -14.33
C MET A 91 -4.19 -5.43 -14.05
N GLU A 92 -4.44 -5.76 -12.78
CA GLU A 92 -5.45 -6.75 -12.38
C GLU A 92 -6.89 -6.25 -12.66
N PHE A 93 -7.13 -4.95 -12.50
CA PHE A 93 -8.46 -4.35 -12.67
C PHE A 93 -8.41 -3.22 -13.72
N PRO A 94 -9.40 -3.14 -14.64
CA PRO A 94 -9.37 -2.20 -15.77
C PRO A 94 -9.18 -0.73 -15.39
N ASN A 95 -9.76 -0.30 -14.26
CA ASN A 95 -9.70 1.09 -13.80
C ASN A 95 -8.45 1.38 -12.94
N SER A 96 -7.71 0.35 -12.51
CA SER A 96 -6.67 0.48 -11.49
C SER A 96 -5.49 1.32 -11.95
N LEU A 97 -4.94 1.05 -13.14
CA LEU A 97 -3.80 1.79 -13.68
C LEU A 97 -4.03 3.30 -13.82
N PRO A 98 -5.05 3.78 -14.56
CA PRO A 98 -5.25 5.21 -14.71
C PRO A 98 -5.57 5.88 -13.37
N GLU A 99 -6.39 5.25 -12.53
CA GLU A 99 -6.78 5.85 -11.24
C GLU A 99 -5.63 5.92 -10.24
N LYS A 100 -4.78 4.89 -10.15
CA LYS A 100 -3.58 4.91 -9.28
C LYS A 100 -2.57 5.95 -9.74
N TYR A 101 -2.39 6.10 -11.05
CA TYR A 101 -1.51 7.14 -11.60
C TYR A 101 -2.02 8.54 -11.27
N ASP A 102 -3.30 8.81 -11.52
CA ASP A 102 -3.91 10.11 -11.25
C ASP A 102 -3.93 10.42 -9.75
N TRP A 103 -4.20 9.42 -8.90
CA TRP A 103 -4.16 9.54 -7.44
C TRP A 103 -2.75 9.92 -6.96
N LEU A 104 -1.71 9.23 -7.45
CA LEU A 104 -0.31 9.58 -7.11
C LEU A 104 0.04 10.99 -7.54
N ASN A 105 -0.36 11.41 -8.73
CA ASN A 105 -0.05 12.75 -9.23
C ASN A 105 -0.76 13.85 -8.43
N GLU A 106 -1.96 13.59 -7.89
CA GLU A 106 -2.65 14.53 -7.01
C GLU A 106 -2.01 14.60 -5.61
N HIS A 107 -1.76 13.44 -4.99
CA HIS A 107 -1.42 13.37 -3.57
C HIS A 107 0.09 13.34 -3.30
N PHE A 108 0.89 12.87 -4.24
CA PHE A 108 2.35 12.78 -4.12
C PHE A 108 3.05 13.48 -5.30
N PRO A 109 2.77 14.78 -5.57
CA PRO A 109 3.28 15.47 -6.76
C PRO A 109 4.81 15.61 -6.80
N PHE A 110 5.49 15.34 -5.68
CA PHE A 110 6.94 15.30 -5.57
C PHE A 110 7.57 13.96 -6.03
N ILE A 111 6.77 12.92 -6.28
CA ILE A 111 7.21 11.68 -6.89
C ILE A 111 7.19 11.86 -8.41
N SER A 112 8.37 11.83 -9.03
CA SER A 112 8.50 11.89 -10.49
C SER A 112 7.89 10.65 -11.15
N TRP A 113 7.35 10.81 -12.36
CA TRP A 113 6.88 9.67 -13.18
C TRP A 113 7.96 8.61 -13.41
N LYS A 114 9.24 8.98 -13.34
CA LYS A 114 10.39 8.05 -13.45
C LYS A 114 10.53 7.12 -12.23
N ASN A 115 9.89 7.48 -11.13
CA ASN A 115 9.93 6.77 -9.86
C ASN A 115 8.65 5.97 -9.62
N ILE A 116 7.80 5.79 -10.64
CA ILE A 116 6.56 5.00 -10.55
C ILE A 116 6.71 3.73 -11.38
N VAL A 117 6.49 2.58 -10.75
CA VAL A 117 6.59 1.26 -11.38
C VAL A 117 5.27 0.52 -11.16
N PHE A 118 4.52 0.33 -12.24
CA PHE A 118 3.36 -0.56 -12.23
C PHE A 118 3.78 -1.95 -12.73
N CYS A 119 3.73 -2.94 -11.84
CA CYS A 119 4.09 -4.32 -12.16
C CYS A 119 3.21 -5.31 -11.39
N GLY A 120 2.83 -6.41 -12.03
CA GLY A 120 2.05 -7.46 -11.35
C GLY A 120 2.86 -8.31 -10.39
N ASP A 121 4.19 -8.33 -10.52
CA ASP A 121 5.09 -9.19 -9.76
C ASP A 121 6.31 -8.39 -9.30
N LYS A 122 6.46 -8.21 -7.98
CA LYS A 122 7.53 -7.40 -7.40
C LYS A 122 8.88 -8.12 -7.31
N ARG A 123 8.97 -9.40 -7.69
CA ARG A 123 10.24 -10.17 -7.69
C ARG A 123 11.33 -9.59 -8.59
N ILE A 124 10.93 -8.83 -9.62
CA ILE A 124 11.86 -8.19 -10.55
C ILE A 124 12.47 -6.90 -9.98
N ILE A 125 11.91 -6.35 -8.91
CA ILE A 125 12.29 -5.07 -8.34
C ILE A 125 13.59 -5.21 -7.56
N ASP A 126 14.57 -4.41 -7.96
CA ASP A 126 15.92 -4.43 -7.41
C ASP A 126 16.19 -3.12 -6.67
N THR A 127 15.81 -3.11 -5.40
CA THR A 127 15.96 -1.96 -4.49
C THR A 127 16.52 -2.43 -3.15
N ASP A 128 17.14 -1.54 -2.39
CA ASP A 128 17.76 -1.88 -1.10
C ASP A 128 16.72 -2.23 -0.03
N TYR A 129 15.52 -1.64 -0.12
CA TYR A 129 14.39 -1.86 0.79
C TYR A 129 13.08 -2.03 0.02
N LEU A 130 12.18 -2.86 0.54
CA LEU A 130 10.78 -2.93 0.12
C LEU A 130 9.87 -2.74 1.33
N ILE A 131 9.04 -1.69 1.31
CA ILE A 131 7.95 -1.47 2.27
C ILE A 131 6.64 -1.93 1.62
N ASP A 132 6.00 -2.93 2.20
CA ASP A 132 4.84 -3.61 1.62
C ASP A 132 4.02 -4.25 2.75
N ASP A 133 2.71 -4.41 2.58
CA ASP A 133 1.83 -5.05 3.55
C ASP A 133 1.68 -6.57 3.30
N HIS A 134 2.16 -7.06 2.15
CA HIS A 134 1.92 -8.41 1.66
C HIS A 134 3.18 -9.29 1.68
N LEU A 135 3.10 -10.42 2.38
CA LEU A 135 4.16 -11.43 2.42
C LEU A 135 4.53 -12.00 1.05
N LYS A 136 3.57 -12.12 0.12
CA LYS A 136 3.83 -12.60 -1.25
C LYS A 136 4.82 -11.71 -2.01
N ASN A 137 4.96 -10.44 -1.60
CA ASN A 137 5.95 -9.51 -2.17
C ASN A 137 7.24 -9.55 -1.35
N LEU A 138 7.13 -9.44 -0.02
CA LEU A 138 8.27 -9.37 0.90
C LEU A 138 9.12 -10.64 0.95
N ASP A 139 8.50 -11.81 0.81
CA ASP A 139 9.21 -13.10 0.90
C ASP A 139 10.21 -13.32 -0.24
N PHE A 140 10.05 -12.60 -1.34
CA PHE A 140 10.86 -12.73 -2.55
C PHE A 140 11.52 -11.41 -2.96
N CYS A 141 11.48 -10.38 -2.11
CA CYS A 141 12.18 -9.14 -2.41
C CYS A 141 13.69 -9.36 -2.38
N LYS A 142 14.41 -8.66 -3.27
CA LYS A 142 15.88 -8.75 -3.33
C LYS A 142 16.56 -7.98 -2.20
N GLY A 143 15.96 -6.85 -1.80
CA GLY A 143 16.42 -6.01 -0.70
C GLY A 143 15.92 -6.48 0.66
N THR A 144 15.96 -5.56 1.63
CA THR A 144 15.47 -5.79 2.99
C THR A 144 13.94 -5.60 3.05
N PRO A 145 13.17 -6.64 3.42
CA PRO A 145 11.72 -6.52 3.56
C PRO A 145 11.35 -5.76 4.84
N ILE A 146 10.43 -4.80 4.71
CA ILE A 146 9.80 -4.08 5.81
C ILE A 146 8.29 -4.28 5.68
N LEU A 147 7.72 -5.01 6.65
CA LEU A 147 6.29 -5.27 6.73
C LEU A 147 5.56 -4.06 7.30
N PHE A 148 4.77 -3.39 6.47
CA PHE A 148 3.87 -2.34 6.91
C PHE A 148 2.59 -2.96 7.47
N THR A 149 2.13 -2.48 8.61
CA THR A 149 0.99 -3.10 9.30
C THR A 149 -0.33 -2.78 8.60
N ALA A 150 -1.08 -3.83 8.30
CA ALA A 150 -2.42 -3.80 7.75
C ALA A 150 -3.27 -4.89 8.43
N SER A 151 -4.60 -4.80 8.36
CA SER A 151 -5.49 -5.66 9.14
C SER A 151 -5.25 -7.15 8.92
N HIS A 152 -5.09 -7.60 7.68
CA HIS A 152 -4.83 -9.01 7.35
C HIS A 152 -3.50 -9.54 7.89
N ASN A 153 -2.54 -8.67 8.18
CA ASN A 153 -1.18 -9.08 8.55
C ASN A 153 -0.86 -8.94 10.04
N VAL A 154 -1.80 -8.53 10.91
CA VAL A 154 -1.52 -8.30 12.34
C VAL A 154 -0.98 -9.52 13.10
N ASN A 155 -1.34 -10.74 12.67
CA ASN A 155 -0.88 -11.99 13.28
C ASN A 155 0.46 -12.49 12.70
N VAL A 156 1.02 -11.79 11.72
CA VAL A 156 2.28 -12.16 11.08
C VAL A 156 3.46 -11.75 11.95
N THR A 157 4.35 -12.69 12.25
CA THR A 157 5.58 -12.44 13.03
C THR A 157 6.85 -12.45 12.17
N LYS A 158 6.70 -12.56 10.85
CA LYS A 158 7.81 -12.56 9.88
C LYS A 158 8.14 -11.12 9.45
N HIS A 159 9.40 -10.90 9.09
CA HIS A 159 9.99 -9.63 8.63
C HIS A 159 10.04 -8.54 9.70
N LYS A 160 10.82 -7.50 9.42
CA LYS A 160 10.90 -6.31 10.26
C LYS A 160 9.60 -5.51 10.07
N ARG A 161 8.87 -5.25 11.16
CA ARG A 161 7.56 -4.59 11.11
C ARG A 161 7.65 -3.11 11.47
N VAL A 162 6.82 -2.31 10.80
CA VAL A 162 6.47 -0.94 11.17
C VAL A 162 4.95 -0.79 11.24
N ASN A 163 4.44 -0.08 12.23
CA ASN A 163 3.00 0.07 12.44
C ASN A 163 2.41 1.34 11.82
N ASN A 164 3.26 2.28 11.40
CA ASN A 164 2.88 3.56 10.81
C ASN A 164 4.12 4.21 10.16
N TRP A 165 3.93 5.36 9.53
CA TRP A 165 5.00 6.10 8.87
C TRP A 165 5.99 6.76 9.82
N GLU A 166 5.62 7.05 11.07
CA GLU A 166 6.56 7.53 12.10
C GLU A 166 7.61 6.47 12.42
N GLU A 167 7.17 5.23 12.65
CA GLU A 167 8.07 4.10 12.86
C GLU A 167 8.90 3.79 11.61
N ALA A 168 8.30 3.83 10.42
CA ALA A 168 9.02 3.61 9.16
C ALA A 168 10.12 4.63 8.93
N LEU A 169 9.84 5.91 9.18
CA LEU A 169 10.80 6.99 9.06
C LEU A 169 11.96 6.81 10.05
N ALA A 170 11.64 6.63 11.34
CA ALA A 170 12.65 6.42 12.38
C ALA A 170 13.55 5.21 12.08
N LEU A 171 12.97 4.14 11.54
CA LEU A 171 13.68 2.94 11.18
C LEU A 171 14.72 3.16 10.08
N LEU A 172 14.32 3.84 9.01
CA LEU A 172 15.15 4.07 7.84
C LEU A 172 16.20 5.15 8.09
N GLU A 173 15.88 6.17 8.88
CA GLU A 173 16.86 7.18 9.30
C GLU A 173 17.97 6.58 10.17
N ALA A 174 17.66 5.56 10.98
CA ALA A 174 18.67 4.86 11.79
C ALA A 174 19.59 3.93 10.98
N GLU A 175 19.20 3.54 9.77
CA GLU A 175 19.98 2.66 8.88
C GLU A 175 20.84 3.40 7.84
N ASN A 176 20.85 4.73 7.92
CA ASN A 176 21.50 5.63 6.99
C ASN A 176 22.75 6.28 7.59
#